data_AF-A0A962U1Y2-F1
#
_entry.id   AF-A0A962U1Y2-F1
#
_cell.length_a   1.000
_cell.length_b   1.000
_cell.length_c   1.000
_cell.angle_alpha   90.00
_cell.angle_beta   90.00
_cell.angle_gamma   90.00
#
_symmetry.space_group_name_H-M   'P 1'
#
loop_
_entity.id
_entity.type
_entity.pdbx_description
1 polymer ?
#
loop_
_entity_poly.entity_id
_entity_poly.type
_entity_poly.pdbx_seq_one_letter_code
_entity_poly.pdbx_strand_id
1 'polypeptide(L)'
;CMRREERILPSTVVREHVEEKAEAIAQAESRPVGRKEKQRLKDEVLVDLLPRAFTRSSHLFAYIDPAAGWVVVDSGTAKKAEDLLSALRETLGSLRVRPLAVANSPAMVMTRWVENTPADGFALGDECELKEPVDNGGVMRGRRIDLASAEVKSHLDAGMQVAKLAVDWQERIGCLLCDDLGIRRLRFLDLVMQEAADIEADDALARFDADFALMGMELARFIPAVVEAFGGLDE
;
A
#
# COMPACT_ATOMS: atom_id res chain seq x y z
N CYS A 1 9.04 -3.51 -14.37
CA CYS A 1 8.44 -2.19 -14.04
C CYS A 1 7.25 -1.96 -14.95
N MET A 2 6.07 -1.62 -14.39
CA MET A 2 4.89 -1.21 -15.14
C MET A 2 4.77 0.31 -15.12
N ARG A 3 4.67 0.95 -16.29
CA ARG A 3 4.37 2.38 -16.41
C ARG A 3 2.87 2.55 -16.64
N ARG A 4 2.22 3.40 -15.84
CA ARG A 4 0.82 3.79 -16.01
C ARG A 4 0.74 5.26 -16.37
N GLU A 5 -0.01 5.58 -17.41
CA GLU A 5 -0.34 6.96 -17.77
C GLU A 5 -1.81 7.22 -17.49
N GLU A 6 -2.08 8.33 -16.82
CA GLU A 6 -3.43 8.76 -16.46
C GLU A 6 -3.63 10.20 -16.91
N ARG A 7 -4.76 10.48 -17.56
CA ARG A 7 -5.16 11.86 -17.90
C ARG A 7 -5.76 12.52 -16.66
N ILE A 8 -5.14 13.61 -16.23
CA ILE A 8 -5.57 14.38 -15.06
C ILE A 8 -6.72 15.28 -15.49
N LEU A 9 -7.94 14.86 -15.16
CA LEU A 9 -9.14 15.66 -15.35
C LEU A 9 -9.90 15.73 -14.01
N PRO A 10 -9.66 16.78 -13.21
CA PRO A 10 -10.33 16.93 -11.92
C PRO A 10 -11.85 16.98 -12.07
N SER A 11 -12.56 16.29 -11.18
CA SER A 11 -14.03 16.26 -11.19
C SER A 11 -14.66 17.64 -11.01
N THR A 12 -13.97 18.55 -10.32
CA THR A 12 -14.36 19.95 -10.14
C THR A 12 -14.43 20.70 -11.48
N VAL A 13 -13.39 20.58 -12.31
CA VAL A 13 -13.32 21.21 -13.65
C VAL A 13 -14.43 20.68 -14.56
N VAL A 14 -14.68 19.37 -14.52
CA VAL A 14 -15.79 18.77 -15.30
C VAL A 14 -17.13 19.31 -14.82
N ARG A 15 -17.34 19.45 -13.51
CA ARG A 15 -18.59 19.96 -12.95
C ARG A 15 -18.82 21.42 -13.34
N GLU A 16 -17.81 22.28 -13.22
CA GLU A 16 -17.90 23.70 -13.57
C GLU A 16 -18.32 23.88 -15.04
N HIS A 17 -17.67 23.20 -15.98
CA HIS A 17 -18.04 23.27 -17.40
C HIS A 17 -19.43 22.70 -17.70
N VAL A 18 -19.88 21.67 -16.97
CA VAL A 18 -21.25 21.14 -17.10
C VAL A 18 -22.27 22.14 -16.58
N GLU A 19 -21.97 22.83 -15.48
CA GLU A 19 -22.82 23.88 -14.91
C GLU A 19 -22.90 25.09 -15.84
N GLU A 20 -21.77 25.57 -16.38
CA GLU A 20 -21.73 26.64 -17.39
C GLU A 20 -22.58 26.31 -18.63
N LYS A 21 -22.40 25.11 -19.22
CA LYS A 21 -23.22 24.67 -20.36
C LYS A 21 -24.70 24.55 -19.99
N ALA A 22 -25.01 24.07 -18.79
CA ALA A 22 -26.38 23.92 -18.32
C ALA A 22 -27.07 25.29 -18.08
N GLU A 23 -26.35 26.26 -17.53
CA GLU A 23 -26.85 27.63 -17.34
C GLU A 23 -27.12 28.32 -18.67
N ALA A 24 -26.22 28.16 -19.65
CA ALA A 24 -26.41 28.72 -20.99
C ALA A 24 -27.68 28.17 -21.67
N ILE A 25 -27.93 26.85 -21.57
CA ILE A 25 -29.16 26.22 -22.08
C ILE A 25 -30.38 26.72 -21.31
N ALA A 26 -30.28 26.84 -19.99
CA ALA A 26 -31.41 27.28 -19.17
C ALA A 26 -31.84 28.72 -19.47
N GLN A 27 -30.87 29.61 -19.74
CA GLN A 27 -31.13 30.97 -20.17
C GLN A 27 -31.73 31.03 -21.58
N ALA A 28 -31.20 30.24 -22.53
CA ALA A 28 -31.66 30.23 -23.92
C ALA A 28 -33.08 29.65 -24.07
N GLU A 29 -33.41 28.60 -23.33
CA GLU A 29 -34.68 27.88 -23.44
C GLU A 29 -35.71 28.27 -22.36
N SER A 30 -35.34 29.18 -21.44
CA SER A 30 -36.17 29.59 -20.30
C SER A 30 -36.72 28.41 -19.48
N ARG A 31 -35.94 27.32 -19.37
CA ARG A 31 -36.30 26.10 -18.62
C ARG A 31 -35.08 25.54 -17.89
N PRO A 32 -35.24 24.84 -16.76
CA PRO A 32 -34.13 24.15 -16.13
C PRO A 32 -33.65 22.94 -16.95
N VAL A 33 -32.34 22.67 -16.87
CA VAL A 33 -31.73 21.48 -17.48
C VAL A 33 -31.92 20.27 -16.57
N GLY A 34 -32.61 19.25 -17.09
CA GLY A 34 -32.93 18.03 -16.35
C GLY A 34 -31.71 17.12 -16.11
N ARG A 35 -31.83 16.18 -15.18
CA ARG A 35 -30.74 15.26 -14.78
C ARG A 35 -30.15 14.45 -15.96
N LYS A 36 -31.00 13.90 -16.82
CA LYS A 36 -30.58 13.11 -18.00
C LYS A 36 -29.79 13.96 -18.98
N GLU A 37 -30.20 15.21 -19.15
CA GLU A 37 -29.53 16.17 -20.03
C GLU A 37 -28.18 16.62 -19.46
N LYS A 38 -28.10 16.92 -18.16
CA LYS A 38 -26.82 17.19 -17.47
C LYS A 38 -25.83 16.02 -17.59
N GLN A 39 -26.31 14.78 -17.57
CA GLN A 39 -25.43 13.62 -17.79
C GLN A 39 -24.86 13.60 -19.21
N ARG A 40 -25.65 13.92 -20.25
CA ARG A 40 -25.13 14.04 -21.62
C ARG A 40 -24.10 15.17 -21.74
N LEU A 41 -24.40 16.33 -21.15
CA LEU A 41 -23.45 17.46 -21.10
C LEU A 41 -22.14 17.06 -20.43
N LYS A 42 -22.20 16.24 -19.37
CA LYS A 42 -21.01 15.71 -18.72
C LYS A 42 -20.18 14.84 -19.65
N ASP A 43 -20.81 13.94 -20.40
CA ASP A 43 -20.11 13.06 -21.34
C ASP A 43 -19.49 13.88 -22.50
N GLU A 44 -20.19 14.90 -23.00
CA GLU A 44 -19.66 15.85 -23.98
C GLU A 44 -18.46 16.65 -23.44
N VAL A 45 -18.59 17.21 -22.24
CA VAL A 45 -17.49 17.94 -21.57
C VAL A 45 -16.28 17.03 -21.35
N LEU A 46 -16.48 15.75 -21.03
CA LEU A 46 -15.39 14.79 -20.94
C LEU A 46 -14.70 14.61 -22.29
N VAL A 47 -15.45 14.40 -23.38
CA VAL A 47 -14.87 14.28 -24.73
C VAL A 47 -14.09 15.54 -25.14
N ASP A 48 -14.59 16.72 -24.79
CA ASP A 48 -13.96 18.01 -25.11
C ASP A 48 -12.67 18.25 -24.31
N LEU A 49 -12.65 17.88 -23.02
CA LEU A 49 -11.55 18.18 -22.11
C LEU A 49 -10.48 17.10 -22.06
N LEU A 50 -10.83 15.83 -22.30
CA LEU A 50 -9.90 14.70 -22.22
C LEU A 50 -8.65 14.87 -23.12
N PRO A 51 -8.75 15.34 -24.38
CA PRO A 51 -7.58 15.58 -25.23
C PRO A 51 -6.64 16.67 -24.68
N ARG A 52 -7.19 17.64 -23.94
CA ARG A 52 -6.47 18.79 -23.36
C ARG A 52 -5.92 18.50 -21.96
N ALA A 53 -6.38 17.42 -21.33
CA ALA A 53 -5.95 17.02 -19.99
C ALA A 53 -4.46 16.65 -19.98
N PHE A 54 -3.73 17.18 -19.00
CA PHE A 54 -2.34 16.79 -18.78
C PHE A 54 -2.25 15.30 -18.41
N THR A 55 -1.18 14.64 -18.83
CA THR A 55 -0.91 13.25 -18.48
C THR A 55 0.03 13.17 -17.28
N ARG A 56 -0.31 12.33 -16.31
CA ARG A 56 0.60 11.92 -15.23
C ARG A 56 1.06 10.50 -15.48
N SER A 57 2.37 10.31 -15.48
CA SER A 57 2.98 8.97 -15.48
C SER A 57 3.28 8.54 -14.05
N SER A 58 3.05 7.27 -13.74
CA SER A 58 3.58 6.61 -12.55
C SER A 58 4.25 5.30 -12.92
N HIS A 59 5.23 4.90 -12.12
CA HIS A 59 5.91 3.63 -12.24
C HIS A 59 5.54 2.75 -11.05
N LEU A 60 5.33 1.46 -11.33
CA LEU A 60 5.07 0.45 -10.32
C LEU A 60 6.06 -0.69 -10.51
N PHE A 61 6.83 -0.98 -9.47
CA PHE A 61 7.87 -2.00 -9.49
C PHE A 61 7.35 -3.29 -8.87
N ALA A 62 7.88 -4.41 -9.36
CA ALA A 62 7.63 -5.72 -8.80
C ALA A 62 8.94 -6.53 -8.84
N TYR A 63 9.20 -7.25 -7.77
CA TYR A 63 10.25 -8.24 -7.62
C TYR A 63 9.60 -9.62 -7.75
N ILE A 64 10.17 -10.49 -8.58
CA ILE A 64 9.68 -11.85 -8.78
C ILE A 64 10.78 -12.79 -8.32
N ASP A 65 10.45 -13.66 -7.38
CA ASP A 65 11.31 -14.70 -6.85
C ASP A 65 10.73 -16.08 -7.20
N PRO A 66 11.12 -16.67 -8.34
CA PRO A 66 10.61 -17.98 -8.74
C PRO A 66 11.08 -19.12 -7.82
N ALA A 67 12.22 -18.95 -7.14
CA ALA A 67 12.78 -19.99 -6.27
C ALA A 67 11.99 -20.09 -4.97
N ALA A 68 11.62 -18.94 -4.39
CA ALA A 68 10.78 -18.88 -3.19
C ALA A 68 9.26 -18.82 -3.50
N GLY A 69 8.88 -18.62 -4.76
CA GLY A 69 7.47 -18.59 -5.20
C GLY A 69 6.76 -17.26 -4.93
N TRP A 70 7.50 -16.15 -4.81
CA TRP A 70 6.94 -14.83 -4.47
C TRP A 70 6.85 -13.89 -5.67
N VAL A 71 5.78 -13.09 -5.69
CA VAL A 71 5.71 -11.84 -6.46
C VAL A 71 5.46 -10.72 -5.47
N VAL A 72 6.48 -9.88 -5.26
CA VAL A 72 6.43 -8.73 -4.36
C VAL A 72 6.16 -7.48 -5.17
N VAL A 73 5.08 -6.76 -4.89
CA VAL A 73 4.73 -5.53 -5.60
C VAL A 73 4.96 -4.33 -4.70
N ASP A 74 5.75 -3.37 -5.16
CA ASP A 74 6.04 -2.13 -4.44
C ASP A 74 4.82 -1.18 -4.48
N SER A 75 3.82 -1.47 -3.64
CA SER A 75 2.61 -0.67 -3.59
C SER A 75 2.01 -0.55 -2.21
N GLY A 76 1.55 0.67 -1.89
CA GLY A 76 0.78 0.94 -0.67
C GLY A 76 -0.69 0.53 -0.74
N THR A 77 -1.19 -0.01 -1.86
CA THR A 77 -2.59 -0.45 -2.00
C THR A 77 -2.71 -1.75 -2.81
N ALA A 78 -3.59 -2.66 -2.34
CA ALA A 78 -3.89 -3.91 -3.03
C ALA A 78 -4.37 -3.70 -4.48
N LYS A 79 -5.21 -2.69 -4.72
CA LYS A 79 -5.71 -2.35 -6.06
C LYS A 79 -4.59 -2.12 -7.07
N LYS A 80 -3.54 -1.39 -6.70
CA LYS A 80 -2.41 -1.13 -7.61
C LYS A 80 -1.60 -2.40 -7.87
N ALA A 81 -1.44 -3.25 -6.85
CA ALA A 81 -0.80 -4.55 -7.01
C ALA A 81 -1.59 -5.43 -7.99
N GLU A 82 -2.91 -5.52 -7.84
CA GLU A 82 -3.79 -6.26 -8.75
C GLU A 82 -3.76 -5.72 -10.19
N ASP A 83 -3.72 -4.40 -10.38
CA ASP A 83 -3.57 -3.79 -11.71
C ASP A 83 -2.27 -4.28 -12.39
N LEU A 84 -1.15 -4.35 -11.66
CA LEU A 84 0.13 -4.87 -12.18
C LEU A 84 0.07 -6.36 -12.45
N LEU A 85 -0.46 -7.16 -11.52
CA LEU A 85 -0.57 -8.61 -11.67
C LEU A 85 -1.49 -8.98 -12.84
N SER A 86 -2.54 -8.18 -13.08
CA SER A 86 -3.43 -8.34 -14.23
C SER A 86 -2.69 -8.08 -15.55
N ALA A 87 -1.97 -6.96 -15.66
CA ALA A 87 -1.15 -6.68 -16.84
C ALA A 87 -0.08 -7.75 -17.08
N LEU A 88 0.55 -8.25 -16.01
CA LEU A 88 1.52 -9.34 -16.09
C LEU A 88 0.87 -10.66 -16.55
N ARG A 89 -0.32 -10.98 -16.05
CA ARG A 89 -1.10 -12.16 -16.44
C ARG A 89 -1.50 -12.12 -17.91
N GLU A 90 -1.95 -10.96 -18.41
CA GLU A 90 -2.26 -10.75 -19.83
C GLU A 90 -1.01 -10.94 -20.71
N THR A 91 0.14 -10.43 -20.26
CA THR A 91 1.41 -10.52 -21.01
C THR A 91 1.94 -11.95 -21.07
N LEU A 92 1.83 -12.71 -19.97
CA LEU A 92 2.33 -14.08 -19.87
C LEU A 92 1.30 -15.13 -20.35
N GLY A 93 0.06 -14.73 -20.61
CA GLY A 93 -1.08 -15.62 -20.90
C GLY A 93 -1.63 -16.33 -19.65
N SER A 94 -0.77 -16.74 -18.71
CA SER A 94 -1.20 -17.26 -17.41
C SER A 94 -0.24 -16.85 -16.30
N LEU A 95 -0.80 -16.54 -15.13
CA LEU A 95 -0.07 -16.26 -13.90
C LEU A 95 -0.92 -16.70 -12.71
N ARG A 96 -0.48 -17.78 -12.05
CA ARG A 96 -1.14 -18.35 -10.88
C ARG A 96 -0.50 -17.78 -9.62
N VAL A 97 -1.11 -16.74 -9.09
CA VAL A 97 -0.71 -16.10 -7.85
C VAL A 97 -1.95 -15.91 -6.98
N ARG A 98 -1.79 -16.05 -5.67
CA ARG A 98 -2.79 -15.71 -4.66
C ARG A 98 -2.19 -14.68 -3.69
N PRO A 99 -2.98 -13.74 -3.15
CA PRO A 99 -2.51 -12.91 -2.04
C PRO A 99 -1.98 -13.77 -0.89
N LEU A 100 -1.04 -13.22 -0.12
CA LEU A 100 -0.54 -13.88 1.07
C LEU A 100 -1.70 -14.13 2.05
N ALA A 101 -1.77 -15.34 2.58
CA ALA A 101 -2.66 -15.73 3.67
C ALA A 101 -1.84 -16.50 4.70
N VAL A 102 -2.15 -16.30 5.98
CA VAL A 102 -1.39 -16.84 7.11
C VAL A 102 -2.34 -17.51 8.11
N ALA A 103 -1.83 -18.48 8.86
CA ALA A 103 -2.65 -19.33 9.73
C ALA A 103 -3.31 -18.57 10.90
N ASN A 104 -2.62 -17.56 11.46
CA ASN A 104 -3.15 -16.78 12.57
C ASN A 104 -3.58 -15.38 12.13
N SER A 105 -4.69 -14.88 12.70
CA SER A 105 -5.14 -13.50 12.48
C SER A 105 -4.01 -12.49 12.77
N PRO A 106 -3.58 -11.68 11.77
CA PRO A 106 -2.51 -10.71 11.97
C PRO A 106 -2.81 -9.68 13.06
N ALA A 107 -4.07 -9.24 13.14
CA ALA A 107 -4.53 -8.32 14.18
C ALA A 107 -4.37 -8.92 15.59
N MET A 108 -4.71 -10.20 15.75
CA MET A 108 -4.56 -10.90 17.03
C MET A 108 -3.08 -11.08 17.40
N VAL A 109 -2.23 -11.48 16.44
CA VAL A 109 -0.80 -11.66 16.68
C VAL A 109 -0.13 -10.34 17.07
N MET A 110 -0.37 -9.27 16.32
CA MET A 110 0.18 -7.94 16.63
C MET A 110 -0.34 -7.40 17.97
N THR A 111 -1.60 -7.67 18.32
CA THR A 111 -2.15 -7.30 19.64
C THR A 111 -1.38 -7.99 20.76
N ARG A 112 -1.13 -9.29 20.64
CA ARG A 112 -0.34 -10.05 21.61
C ARG A 112 1.09 -9.55 21.74
N TRP A 113 1.70 -9.06 20.65
CA TRP A 113 3.06 -8.50 20.69
C TRP A 113 3.11 -7.22 21.51
N VAL A 114 2.10 -6.36 21.41
CA VAL A 114 2.02 -5.13 22.21
C VAL A 114 1.74 -5.43 23.69
N GLU A 115 0.92 -6.45 23.97
CA GLU A 115 0.65 -6.89 25.35
C GLU A 115 1.85 -7.59 26.00
N ASN A 116 2.66 -8.30 25.20
CA ASN A 116 3.72 -9.17 25.67
C ASN A 116 5.04 -8.86 24.96
N THR A 117 5.67 -9.90 24.41
CA THR A 117 6.93 -9.81 23.66
C THR A 117 6.65 -10.17 22.20
N PRO A 118 7.18 -9.40 21.24
CA PRO A 118 7.10 -9.76 19.82
C PRO A 118 7.83 -11.08 19.52
N ALA A 119 7.57 -11.65 18.34
CA ALA A 119 8.28 -12.83 17.86
C ALA A 119 9.79 -12.57 17.71
N ASP A 120 10.58 -13.64 17.74
CA ASP A 120 12.04 -13.56 17.65
C ASP A 120 12.49 -12.74 16.43
N GLY A 121 13.45 -11.84 16.67
CA GLY A 121 13.99 -10.94 15.65
C GLY A 121 13.12 -9.71 15.36
N PHE A 122 11.91 -9.60 15.91
CA PHE A 122 11.10 -8.38 15.82
C PHE A 122 11.21 -7.54 17.09
N ALA A 123 11.33 -6.23 16.92
CA ALA A 123 11.24 -5.23 17.97
C ALA A 123 10.09 -4.27 17.66
N LEU A 124 9.38 -3.83 18.70
CA LEU A 124 8.32 -2.83 18.56
C LEU A 124 8.93 -1.44 18.29
N GLY A 125 8.34 -0.72 17.34
CA GLY A 125 8.61 0.69 17.11
C GLY A 125 7.78 1.60 18.03
N ASP A 126 7.47 2.80 17.54
CA ASP A 126 6.81 3.86 18.31
C ASP A 126 5.45 4.29 17.72
N GLU A 127 4.87 3.48 16.84
CA GLU A 127 3.64 3.80 16.11
C GLU A 127 2.69 2.59 16.03
N CYS A 128 1.40 2.82 16.31
CA CYS A 128 0.35 1.82 16.15
C CYS A 128 -0.99 2.44 15.73
N GLU A 129 -1.85 1.62 15.12
CA GLU A 129 -3.26 1.91 14.90
C GLU A 129 -4.07 0.82 15.60
N LEU A 130 -4.94 1.19 16.53
CA LEU A 130 -5.88 0.28 17.20
C LEU A 130 -7.28 0.49 16.64
N LYS A 131 -8.04 -0.59 16.47
CA LYS A 131 -9.43 -0.56 15.99
C LYS A 131 -10.30 -1.46 16.84
N GLU A 132 -11.54 -1.05 17.06
CA GLU A 132 -12.56 -1.98 17.57
C GLU A 132 -12.90 -3.02 16.50
N PRO A 133 -13.08 -4.31 16.86
CA PRO A 133 -13.36 -5.39 15.92
C PRO A 133 -14.84 -5.41 15.48
N VAL A 134 -15.39 -4.24 15.13
CA VAL A 134 -16.77 -4.05 14.66
C VAL A 134 -16.79 -3.08 13.47
N ASP A 135 -17.79 -3.22 12.60
CA ASP A 135 -17.96 -2.33 11.46
C ASP A 135 -18.18 -0.88 11.92
N ASN A 136 -17.41 0.05 11.37
CA ASN A 136 -17.37 1.47 11.77
C ASN A 136 -17.03 1.69 13.24
N GLY A 137 -16.29 0.76 13.85
CA GLY A 137 -15.77 0.89 15.20
C GLY A 137 -14.76 2.04 15.36
N GLY A 138 -14.51 2.39 16.62
CA GLY A 138 -13.53 3.40 17.00
C GLY A 138 -12.13 3.08 16.47
N VAL A 139 -11.37 4.12 16.11
CA VAL A 139 -9.98 4.01 15.66
C VAL A 139 -9.11 4.96 16.49
N MET A 140 -8.07 4.41 17.13
CA MET A 140 -7.03 5.17 17.80
C MET A 140 -5.73 5.06 17.01
N ARG A 141 -5.02 6.18 16.85
CA ARG A 141 -3.71 6.23 16.19
C ARG A 141 -2.69 6.86 17.12
N GLY A 142 -1.66 6.11 17.45
CA GLY A 142 -0.52 6.55 18.23
C GLY A 142 0.72 6.64 17.37
N ARG A 143 1.50 7.73 17.51
CA ARG A 143 2.78 7.92 16.83
C ARG A 143 3.75 8.61 17.77
N ARG A 144 5.01 8.15 17.81
CA ARG A 144 6.03 8.57 18.79
C ARG A 144 5.54 8.36 20.22
N ILE A 145 4.96 7.19 20.47
CA ILE A 145 4.48 6.79 21.79
C ILE A 145 5.22 5.54 22.25
N ASP A 146 5.29 5.36 23.57
CA ASP A 146 5.69 4.10 24.15
C ASP A 146 4.52 3.11 24.00
N LEU A 147 4.72 2.05 23.22
CA LEU A 147 3.70 1.03 23.00
C LEU A 147 3.43 0.17 24.26
N ALA A 148 4.31 0.22 25.26
CA ALA A 148 4.11 -0.44 26.55
C ALA A 148 3.37 0.43 27.58
N SER A 149 2.93 1.64 27.19
CA SER A 149 2.31 2.60 28.10
C SER A 149 0.94 2.14 28.62
N ALA A 150 0.52 2.71 29.76
CA ALA A 150 -0.77 2.40 30.36
C ALA A 150 -1.95 2.81 29.47
N GLU A 151 -1.78 3.86 28.66
CA GLU A 151 -2.81 4.33 27.72
C GLU A 151 -3.06 3.29 26.62
N VAL A 152 -2.00 2.74 26.03
CA VAL A 152 -2.12 1.70 25.00
C VAL A 152 -2.77 0.45 25.59
N LYS A 153 -2.32 0.01 26.77
CA LYS A 153 -2.91 -1.13 27.48
C LYS A 153 -4.39 -0.94 27.77
N SER A 154 -4.79 0.25 28.23
CA SER A 154 -6.20 0.55 28.50
C SER A 154 -7.08 0.44 27.25
N HIS A 155 -6.57 0.76 26.07
CA HIS A 155 -7.31 0.59 24.82
C HIS A 155 -7.44 -0.88 24.41
N LEU A 156 -6.39 -1.68 24.63
CA LEU A 156 -6.42 -3.12 24.38
C LEU A 156 -7.37 -3.83 25.36
N ASP A 157 -7.34 -3.46 26.64
CA ASP A 157 -8.26 -3.96 27.67
C ASP A 157 -9.73 -3.62 27.36
N ALA A 158 -9.97 -2.50 26.67
CA ALA A 158 -11.29 -2.10 26.17
C ALA A 158 -11.74 -2.90 24.93
N GLY A 159 -10.93 -3.86 24.45
CA GLY A 159 -11.25 -4.75 23.34
C GLY A 159 -10.81 -4.26 21.97
N MET A 160 -10.02 -3.17 21.88
CA MET A 160 -9.42 -2.78 20.61
C MET A 160 -8.29 -3.74 20.20
N GLN A 161 -8.13 -3.95 18.90
CA GLN A 161 -7.08 -4.78 18.32
C GLN A 161 -6.12 -3.93 17.49
N VAL A 162 -4.86 -4.35 17.44
CA VAL A 162 -3.83 -3.70 16.62
C VAL A 162 -4.13 -3.97 15.14
N ALA A 163 -4.41 -2.91 14.40
CA ALA A 163 -4.59 -2.93 12.95
C ALA A 163 -3.30 -2.61 12.19
N LYS A 164 -2.42 -1.79 12.79
CA LYS A 164 -1.10 -1.49 12.23
C LYS A 164 -0.08 -1.37 13.35
N LEU A 165 1.12 -1.88 13.12
CA LEU A 165 2.19 -1.89 14.10
C LEU A 165 3.53 -1.54 13.45
N ALA A 166 4.20 -0.52 13.97
CA ALA A 166 5.58 -0.25 13.58
C ALA A 166 6.49 -1.27 14.24
N VAL A 167 7.36 -1.88 13.44
CA VAL A 167 8.32 -2.87 13.89
C VAL A 167 9.66 -2.66 13.19
N ASP A 168 10.72 -3.05 13.89
CA ASP A 168 12.05 -3.22 13.31
C ASP A 168 12.40 -4.71 13.37
N TRP A 169 12.85 -5.27 12.25
CA TRP A 169 13.28 -6.65 12.15
C TRP A 169 14.81 -6.70 12.08
N GLN A 170 15.40 -7.33 13.10
CA GLN A 170 16.85 -7.57 13.27
C GLN A 170 17.74 -6.34 13.10
N GLU A 171 17.23 -5.12 13.34
CA GLU A 171 17.94 -3.86 13.04
C GLU A 171 18.31 -3.70 11.55
N ARG A 172 17.65 -4.44 10.65
CA ARG A 172 17.87 -4.43 9.20
C ARG A 172 16.72 -3.81 8.41
N ILE A 173 15.48 -4.07 8.81
CA ILE A 173 14.29 -3.55 8.12
C ILE A 173 13.35 -2.91 9.14
N GLY A 174 13.00 -1.65 8.92
CA GLY A 174 11.92 -0.98 9.63
C GLY A 174 10.68 -0.92 8.75
N CYS A 175 9.50 -1.23 9.28
CA CYS A 175 8.26 -1.14 8.52
C CYS A 175 7.04 -0.96 9.42
N LEU A 176 5.88 -0.78 8.80
CA LEU A 176 4.57 -0.87 9.43
C LEU A 176 3.87 -2.13 8.90
N LEU A 177 3.72 -3.12 9.76
CA LEU A 177 2.89 -4.30 9.51
C LEU A 177 1.42 -3.91 9.65
N CYS A 178 0.57 -4.48 8.80
CA CYS A 178 -0.87 -4.20 8.76
C CYS A 178 -1.68 -5.49 8.93
N ASP A 179 -2.90 -5.35 9.42
CA ASP A 179 -3.91 -6.42 9.55
C ASP A 179 -4.27 -7.08 8.21
N ASP A 180 -4.15 -6.33 7.11
CA ASP A 180 -4.29 -6.78 5.72
C ASP A 180 -3.03 -7.46 5.13
N LEU A 181 -2.03 -7.76 5.97
CA LEU A 181 -0.70 -8.27 5.61
C LEU A 181 0.12 -7.33 4.71
N GLY A 182 -0.34 -6.10 4.48
CA GLY A 182 0.42 -5.07 3.79
C GLY A 182 1.62 -4.61 4.62
N ILE A 183 2.80 -4.60 4.00
CA ILE A 183 4.02 -4.03 4.58
C ILE A 183 4.17 -2.61 4.07
N ARG A 184 3.99 -1.62 4.95
CA ARG A 184 4.00 -0.19 4.57
C ARG A 184 5.23 0.52 5.12
N ARG A 185 5.69 1.56 4.42
CA ARG A 185 6.87 2.37 4.82
C ARG A 185 8.09 1.49 5.13
N LEU A 186 8.31 0.46 4.32
CA LEU A 186 9.51 -0.36 4.41
C LEU A 186 10.74 0.53 4.18
N ARG A 187 11.70 0.43 5.08
CA ARG A 187 13.01 1.07 4.99
C ARG A 187 14.08 0.08 5.38
N PHE A 188 15.20 0.11 4.68
CA PHE A 188 16.42 -0.56 5.12
C PHE A 188 17.09 0.31 6.20
N LEU A 189 17.49 -0.32 7.30
CA LEU A 189 18.10 0.33 8.45
C LEU A 189 19.63 0.39 8.28
N ASP A 190 20.30 1.02 9.24
CA ASP A 190 21.71 1.44 9.14
C ASP A 190 22.66 0.29 8.76
N LEU A 191 22.44 -0.93 9.27
CA LEU A 191 23.27 -2.09 8.94
C LEU A 191 23.25 -2.40 7.44
N VAL A 192 22.07 -2.44 6.83
CA VAL A 192 21.91 -2.71 5.39
C VAL A 192 22.41 -1.53 4.57
N MET A 193 22.19 -0.30 5.04
CA MET A 193 22.64 0.90 4.35
C MET A 193 24.17 1.02 4.31
N GLN A 194 24.86 0.60 5.37
CA GLN A 194 26.32 0.51 5.41
C GLN A 194 26.84 -0.56 4.44
N GLU A 195 26.26 -1.77 4.48
CA GLU A 195 26.61 -2.84 3.52
C GLU A 195 26.42 -2.39 2.06
N ALA A 196 25.34 -1.67 1.77
CA ALA A 196 25.11 -1.10 0.44
C ALA A 196 26.17 -0.05 0.07
N ALA A 197 26.62 0.77 1.02
CA ALA A 197 27.62 1.82 0.79
C ALA A 197 29.02 1.24 0.51
N ASP A 198 29.33 0.08 1.09
CA ASP A 198 30.63 -0.59 0.94
C ASP A 198 30.78 -1.33 -0.41
N ILE A 199 29.70 -1.51 -1.17
CA ILE A 199 29.77 -2.13 -2.50
C ILE A 199 30.30 -1.11 -3.52
N GLU A 200 31.51 -1.39 -4.03
CA GLU A 200 32.06 -0.68 -5.17
C GLU A 200 31.21 -0.91 -6.42
N ALA A 201 30.84 0.17 -7.10
CA ALA A 201 30.08 0.15 -8.33
C ALA A 201 30.67 1.14 -9.33
N ASP A 202 31.03 0.64 -10.51
CA ASP A 202 31.70 1.44 -11.55
C ASP A 202 30.77 2.47 -12.21
N ASP A 203 29.47 2.17 -12.25
CA ASP A 203 28.45 3.02 -12.86
C ASP A 203 27.07 2.86 -12.19
N ALA A 204 26.09 3.61 -12.69
CA ALA A 204 24.73 3.61 -12.15
C ALA A 204 23.98 2.28 -12.35
N LEU A 205 24.31 1.50 -13.40
CA LEU A 205 23.70 0.20 -13.63
C LEU A 205 24.27 -0.84 -12.67
N ALA A 206 25.59 -0.88 -12.51
CA ALA A 206 26.26 -1.71 -11.52
C ALA A 206 25.77 -1.39 -10.10
N ARG A 207 25.54 -0.11 -9.80
CA ARG A 207 24.99 0.31 -8.50
C ARG A 207 23.57 -0.19 -8.29
N PHE A 208 22.71 -0.06 -9.31
CA PHE A 208 21.35 -0.58 -9.25
C PHE A 208 21.33 -2.09 -9.05
N ASP A 209 22.15 -2.84 -9.78
CA ASP A 209 22.22 -4.30 -9.67
C ASP A 209 22.69 -4.73 -8.27
N ALA A 210 23.70 -4.05 -7.72
CA ALA A 210 24.19 -4.28 -6.36
C ALA A 210 23.11 -4.01 -5.30
N ASP A 211 22.48 -2.83 -5.34
CA ASP A 211 21.43 -2.45 -4.39
C ASP A 211 20.21 -3.39 -4.51
N PHE A 212 19.85 -3.81 -5.73
CA PHE A 212 18.75 -4.75 -5.97
C PHE A 212 19.06 -6.16 -5.45
N ALA A 213 20.30 -6.63 -5.64
CA ALA A 213 20.73 -7.92 -5.10
C ALA A 213 20.68 -7.93 -3.56
N LEU A 214 21.17 -6.87 -2.92
CA LEU A 214 21.10 -6.72 -1.46
C LEU A 214 19.65 -6.67 -0.98
N MET A 215 18.81 -5.85 -1.61
CA MET A 215 17.37 -5.78 -1.33
C MET A 215 16.71 -7.17 -1.44
N GLY A 216 16.99 -7.91 -2.51
CA GLY A 216 16.46 -9.27 -2.71
C GLY A 216 16.88 -10.22 -1.59
N MET A 217 18.14 -10.19 -1.17
CA MET A 217 18.65 -11.01 -0.07
C MET A 217 18.03 -10.67 1.29
N GLU A 218 17.77 -9.39 1.57
CA GLU A 218 17.05 -8.97 2.78
C GLU A 218 15.60 -9.44 2.76
N LEU A 219 14.89 -9.21 1.65
CA LEU A 219 13.48 -9.61 1.51
C LEU A 219 13.30 -11.13 1.54
N ALA A 220 14.24 -11.89 0.97
CA ALA A 220 14.22 -13.35 1.00
C ALA A 220 14.33 -13.93 2.43
N ARG A 221 14.90 -13.18 3.38
CA ARG A 221 14.94 -13.57 4.81
C ARG A 221 13.76 -12.98 5.59
N PHE A 222 13.38 -11.75 5.28
CA PHE A 222 12.31 -11.04 5.98
C PHE A 222 10.92 -11.64 5.72
N ILE A 223 10.59 -11.97 4.47
CA ILE A 223 9.26 -12.49 4.12
C ILE A 223 8.96 -13.80 4.87
N PRO A 224 9.84 -14.82 4.87
CA PRO A 224 9.63 -16.03 5.67
C PRO A 224 9.48 -15.73 7.17
N ALA A 225 10.30 -14.82 7.72
CA ALA A 225 10.21 -14.46 9.14
C ALA A 225 8.85 -13.84 9.48
N VAL A 226 8.31 -12.97 8.63
CA VAL A 226 6.96 -12.41 8.79
C VAL A 226 5.90 -13.51 8.74
N VAL A 227 5.98 -14.40 7.76
CA VAL A 227 5.02 -15.51 7.60
C VAL A 227 5.04 -16.43 8.82
N GLU A 228 6.23 -16.83 9.28
CA GLU A 228 6.40 -17.68 10.47
C GLU A 228 5.86 -16.98 11.73
N ALA A 229 6.14 -15.69 11.89
CA ALA A 229 5.66 -14.89 13.00
C ALA A 229 4.11 -14.81 13.06
N PHE A 230 3.43 -14.95 11.92
CA PHE A 230 1.97 -15.06 11.81
C PHE A 230 1.44 -16.52 11.76
N GLY A 231 2.26 -17.51 12.11
CA GLY A 231 1.85 -18.91 12.22
C GLY A 231 2.02 -19.76 10.97
N GLY A 232 2.74 -19.27 9.96
CA GLY A 232 2.92 -19.97 8.69
C GLY A 232 1.87 -19.60 7.64
N LEU A 233 2.03 -20.14 6.43
CA LEU A 233 1.06 -19.96 5.35
C LEU A 233 -0.26 -20.67 5.68
N ASP A 234 -1.36 -20.02 5.33
CA ASP A 234 -2.67 -20.68 5.30
C ASP A 234 -2.70 -21.68 4.12
N GLU A 235 -3.06 -22.94 4.37
CA GLU A 235 -3.06 -23.99 3.35
C GLU A 235 -4.19 -23.79 2.32
#